data_AF-A0A562ZGV0-F1
#
_entry.id   AF-A0A562ZGV0-F1
#
_cell.length_a   1.000
_cell.length_b   1.000
_cell.length_c   1.000
_cell.angle_alpha   90.00
_cell.angle_beta   90.00
_cell.angle_gamma   90.00
#
_symmetry.space_group_name_H-M   'P 1'
#
loop_
_entity.id
_entity.type
_entity.pdbx_description
1 polymer ?
#
loop_
_entity_poly.entity_id
_entity_poly.type
_entity_poly.pdbx_seq_one_letter_code
_entity_poly.pdbx_strand_id
1 'polypeptide(L)'
;MTSSKTIARERDHACKNQGGYCCYCTLPMLPVGDASPLECTAEHLQALCDGGTHRGNIAAAHRWCNQRRHDLFQPAPPPEKYRQIVEKQVANNTWFSTPLLKQLEEYA
;
A
#
# COMPACT_ATOMS: atom_id res chain seq x y z
N MET A 1 5.35 -13.36 -16.24
CA MET A 1 4.41 -12.36 -16.82
C MET A 1 3.03 -12.63 -16.25
N THR A 2 2.67 -12.00 -15.12
CA THR A 2 1.32 -12.12 -14.54
C THR A 2 0.39 -11.21 -15.34
N SER A 3 -0.57 -11.80 -16.05
CA SER A 3 -1.58 -11.08 -16.84
C SER A 3 -2.30 -10.04 -15.97
N SER A 4 -2.48 -8.81 -16.47
CA SER A 4 -3.05 -7.66 -15.73
C SER A 4 -4.41 -7.94 -15.06
N LYS A 5 -5.17 -8.90 -15.58
CA LYS A 5 -6.45 -9.36 -14.98
C LYS A 5 -6.27 -10.05 -13.63
N THR A 6 -5.11 -10.68 -13.41
CA THR A 6 -4.77 -11.36 -12.15
C THR A 6 -4.44 -10.34 -11.07
N ILE A 7 -3.63 -9.32 -11.39
CA ILE A 7 -3.24 -8.29 -10.42
C ILE A 7 -4.46 -7.48 -9.93
N ALA A 8 -5.37 -7.13 -10.83
CA ALA A 8 -6.60 -6.44 -10.44
C ALA A 8 -7.45 -7.28 -9.47
N ARG A 9 -7.62 -8.58 -9.76
CA ARG A 9 -8.37 -9.50 -8.89
C ARG A 9 -7.71 -9.68 -7.52
N GLU A 10 -6.39 -9.86 -7.49
CA GLU A 10 -5.66 -10.03 -6.23
C GLU A 10 -5.68 -8.76 -5.38
N ARG A 11 -5.55 -7.57 -6.01
CA ARG A 11 -5.73 -6.28 -5.34
C ARG A 11 -7.12 -6.17 -4.72
N ASP A 12 -8.18 -6.43 -5.50
CA ASP A 12 -9.55 -6.26 -5.02
C ASP A 12 -9.86 -7.25 -3.88
N HIS A 13 -9.31 -8.47 -3.94
CA HIS A 13 -9.39 -9.45 -2.87
C HIS A 13 -8.62 -9.01 -1.61
N ALA A 14 -7.37 -8.56 -1.76
CA ALA A 14 -6.56 -8.08 -0.65
C ALA A 14 -7.19 -6.84 0.02
N CYS A 15 -7.69 -5.88 -0.78
CA CYS A 15 -8.37 -4.69 -0.30
C CYS A 15 -9.60 -5.06 0.55
N LYS A 16 -10.44 -5.99 0.08
CA LYS A 16 -11.59 -6.49 0.85
C LYS A 16 -11.18 -7.18 2.15
N ASN A 17 -10.16 -8.04 2.10
CA ASN A 17 -9.68 -8.75 3.29
C ASN A 17 -9.04 -7.81 4.32
N GLN A 18 -8.50 -6.68 3.87
CA GLN A 18 -7.95 -5.63 4.72
C GLN A 18 -9.01 -4.59 5.14
N GLY A 19 -10.28 -4.77 4.79
CA GLY A 19 -11.35 -3.82 5.11
C GLY A 19 -11.21 -2.46 4.42
N GLY A 20 -10.45 -2.37 3.32
CA GLY A 20 -10.18 -1.10 2.64
C GLY A 20 -9.04 -0.29 3.24
N TYR A 21 -8.29 -0.81 4.22
CA TYR A 21 -7.18 -0.12 4.86
C TYR A 21 -5.82 -0.51 4.29
N CYS A 22 -4.94 0.47 4.16
CA CYS A 22 -3.58 0.26 3.66
C CYS A 22 -2.76 -0.60 4.64
N CYS A 23 -2.04 -1.60 4.11
CA CYS A 23 -1.24 -2.52 4.93
C CYS A 23 -0.06 -1.88 5.68
N TYR A 24 0.34 -0.65 5.30
CA TYR A 24 1.47 0.05 5.89
C TYR A 24 1.09 1.13 6.92
N CYS A 25 0.12 1.98 6.59
CA CYS A 25 -0.27 3.08 7.48
C CYS A 25 -1.60 2.85 8.20
N THR A 26 -2.34 1.78 7.87
CA THR A 26 -3.67 1.47 8.42
C THR A 26 -4.75 2.54 8.18
N LEU A 27 -4.53 3.46 7.23
CA LEU A 27 -5.52 4.48 6.83
C LEU A 27 -6.34 4.04 5.59
N PRO A 28 -7.56 4.60 5.39
CA PRO A 28 -8.46 4.22 4.29
C PRO A 28 -7.82 4.42 2.91
N MET A 29 -8.01 3.46 2.00
CA MET A 29 -7.61 3.55 0.59
C MET A 29 -8.81 3.97 -0.28
N LEU A 30 -8.52 4.70 -1.35
CA LEU A 30 -9.50 5.09 -2.34
C LEU A 30 -9.69 4.02 -3.42
N PRO A 31 -10.90 3.95 -4.02
CA PRO A 31 -11.14 3.12 -5.19
C PRO A 31 -10.16 3.38 -6.34
N VAL A 32 -10.03 2.38 -7.19
CA VAL A 32 -9.15 2.43 -8.36
C VAL A 32 -9.77 3.33 -9.42
N GLY A 33 -8.98 4.24 -9.98
CA GLY A 33 -9.44 5.16 -11.03
C GLY A 33 -9.51 6.62 -10.58
N ASP A 34 -9.36 6.89 -9.28
CA ASP A 34 -9.34 8.26 -8.75
C ASP A 34 -8.05 9.03 -9.08
N ALA A 35 -7.02 8.35 -9.62
CA ALA A 35 -5.68 8.90 -9.88
C ALA A 35 -5.03 9.54 -8.64
N SER A 36 -5.57 9.27 -7.45
CA SER A 36 -5.10 9.80 -6.18
C SER A 36 -3.85 9.06 -5.72
N PRO A 37 -2.95 9.71 -4.96
CA PRO A 37 -1.93 9.02 -4.18
C PRO A 37 -2.49 8.05 -3.14
N LEU A 38 -3.76 8.21 -2.77
CA LEU A 38 -4.49 7.32 -1.86
C LEU A 38 -5.19 6.17 -2.60
N GLU A 39 -5.05 6.05 -3.91
CA GLU A 39 -5.64 4.94 -4.66
C GLU A 39 -5.08 3.59 -4.19
N CYS A 40 -5.97 2.60 -4.08
CA CYS A 40 -5.62 1.22 -3.78
C CYS A 40 -4.74 0.60 -4.89
N THR A 41 -3.59 0.06 -4.51
CA THR A 41 -2.66 -0.67 -5.38
C THR A 41 -2.36 -2.06 -4.82
N ALA A 42 -1.84 -2.96 -5.66
CA ALA A 42 -1.32 -4.25 -5.21
C ALA A 42 0.13 -4.10 -4.74
N GLU A 43 0.41 -4.55 -3.52
CA GLU A 43 1.72 -4.58 -2.90
C GLU A 43 2.23 -6.01 -2.82
N HIS A 44 3.46 -6.27 -3.26
CA HIS A 44 4.09 -7.58 -3.07
C HIS A 44 4.93 -7.55 -1.78
N LEU A 45 4.49 -8.29 -0.75
CA LEU A 45 5.18 -8.31 0.55
C LEU A 45 6.53 -9.03 0.47
N GLN A 46 6.68 -9.99 -0.42
CA GLN A 46 7.93 -10.72 -0.68
C GLN A 46 8.20 -10.73 -2.18
N ALA A 47 9.41 -10.35 -2.59
CA ALA A 47 9.79 -10.45 -3.99
C ALA A 47 9.77 -11.93 -4.41
N LEU A 48 9.29 -12.22 -5.62
CA LEU A 48 9.22 -13.59 -6.15
C LEU A 48 10.60 -14.28 -6.21
N CYS A 49 11.69 -13.50 -6.19
CA CYS A 49 13.07 -14.02 -6.14
C CYS A 49 13.43 -14.71 -4.81
N ASP A 50 12.70 -14.43 -3.73
CA ASP A 50 13.00 -14.95 -2.38
C ASP A 50 12.05 -16.10 -1.96
N GLY A 51 11.36 -16.73 -2.91
CA GLY A 51 10.55 -17.94 -2.66
C GLY A 51 9.09 -17.74 -2.23
N GLY A 52 8.52 -16.55 -2.42
CA GLY A 52 7.13 -16.25 -2.03
C GLY A 52 6.06 -16.96 -2.88
N THR A 53 5.13 -17.69 -2.25
CA THR A 53 3.97 -18.32 -2.91
C THR A 53 2.83 -17.34 -3.24
N HIS A 54 2.27 -17.47 -4.44
CA HIS A 54 1.45 -16.48 -5.17
C HIS A 54 0.19 -15.88 -4.50
N ARG A 55 -0.41 -16.49 -3.47
CA ARG A 55 -1.73 -16.04 -2.94
C ARG A 55 -1.72 -15.41 -1.55
N GLY A 56 -0.65 -15.58 -0.77
CA GLY A 56 -0.49 -14.98 0.56
C GLY A 56 0.42 -13.75 0.57
N ASN A 57 0.89 -13.34 -0.61
CA ASN A 57 2.02 -12.44 -0.78
C ASN A 57 1.65 -11.10 -1.44
N ILE A 58 0.36 -10.90 -1.72
CA ILE A 58 -0.18 -9.67 -2.28
C ILE A 58 -1.06 -9.01 -1.21
N ALA A 59 -0.64 -7.82 -0.77
CA ALA A 59 -1.42 -6.93 0.08
C ALA A 59 -1.98 -5.77 -0.76
N ALA A 60 -2.89 -5.01 -0.18
CA ALA A 60 -3.33 -3.74 -0.73
C ALA A 60 -2.67 -2.57 0.02
N ALA A 61 -2.15 -1.59 -0.72
CA ALA A 61 -1.54 -0.39 -0.16
C ALA A 61 -1.92 0.85 -0.98
N HIS A 62 -1.88 2.03 -0.36
CA HIS A 62 -1.92 3.30 -1.09
C HIS A 62 -0.81 3.33 -2.15
N ARG A 63 -1.11 3.93 -3.31
CA ARG A 63 -0.08 4.30 -4.28
C ARG A 63 1.08 5.07 -3.63
N TRP A 64 0.78 6.01 -2.71
CA TRP A 64 1.78 6.80 -1.98
C TRP A 64 2.73 5.93 -1.14
N CYS A 65 2.18 5.04 -0.31
CA CYS A 65 2.99 4.19 0.58
C CYS A 65 3.79 3.17 -0.23
N ASN A 66 3.15 2.53 -1.21
CA ASN A 66 3.81 1.56 -2.08
C ASN A 66 4.99 2.21 -2.84
N GLN A 67 4.73 3.31 -3.55
CA GLN A 67 5.75 3.99 -4.35
C GLN A 67 6.91 4.52 -3.48
N ARG A 68 6.62 5.14 -2.33
CA ARG A 68 7.65 5.63 -1.41
C ARG A 68 8.55 4.51 -0.86
N ARG A 69 8.04 3.29 -0.68
CA ARG A 69 8.86 2.15 -0.23
C ARG A 69 10.03 1.92 -1.19
N HIS A 70 9.77 2.04 -2.48
CA HIS A 70 10.75 1.82 -3.53
C HIS A 70 11.58 3.09 -3.83
N ASP A 71 10.98 4.27 -3.76
CA ASP A 71 11.68 5.51 -4.09
C ASP A 71 12.66 5.96 -2.99
N LEU A 72 12.27 5.85 -1.71
CA LEU A 72 13.07 6.34 -0.58
C LEU A 72 14.09 5.32 -0.06
N PHE A 73 13.92 4.03 -0.36
CA PHE A 73 14.74 2.98 0.21
C PHE A 73 15.30 2.05 -0.86
N GLN A 74 16.62 2.06 -0.99
CA GLN A 74 17.35 1.21 -1.92
C GLN A 74 18.50 0.50 -1.15
N PRO A 75 18.39 -0.82 -0.88
CA PRO A 75 17.28 -1.71 -1.23
C PRO A 75 16.01 -1.42 -0.41
N ALA A 76 14.84 -1.79 -0.95
CA ALA A 76 13.56 -1.65 -0.25
C ALA A 76 13.56 -2.48 1.05
N PRO A 77 13.14 -1.93 2.20
CA PRO A 77 13.13 -2.64 3.47
C PRO A 77 12.10 -3.79 3.44
N PRO A 78 12.26 -4.79 4.33
CA PRO A 78 11.22 -5.76 4.60
C PRO A 78 9.90 -5.04 4.96
N PRO A 79 8.72 -5.55 4.53
CA PRO A 79 7.44 -4.87 4.72
C PRO A 79 7.16 -4.50 6.17
N GLU A 80 7.49 -5.37 7.12
CA GLU A 80 7.28 -5.13 8.55
C GLU A 80 8.11 -3.94 9.05
N LYS A 81 9.37 -3.85 8.64
CA LYS A 81 10.22 -2.71 8.98
C LYS A 81 9.72 -1.41 8.34
N TYR A 82 9.23 -1.51 7.10
CA TYR A 82 8.64 -0.37 6.41
C TYR A 82 7.38 0.12 7.12
N ARG A 83 6.49 -0.81 7.52
CA ARG A 83 5.28 -0.53 8.28
C ARG A 83 5.59 0.27 9.54
N GLN A 84 6.55 -0.16 10.34
CA GLN A 84 6.96 0.55 11.56
C GLN A 84 7.45 1.98 11.29
N ILE A 85 8.20 2.18 10.19
CA ILE A 85 8.66 3.50 9.75
C ILE A 85 7.49 4.39 9.34
N VAL A 86 6.52 3.84 8.61
CA VAL A 86 5.33 4.54 8.14
C VAL A 86 4.43 4.90 9.32
N GLU A 87 4.07 3.94 10.18
CA GLU A 87 3.23 4.14 11.36
C GLU A 87 3.80 5.24 12.27
N LYS A 88 5.12 5.23 12.51
CA LYS A 88 5.79 6.28 13.30
C LYS A 88 5.66 7.67 12.65
N GLN A 89 5.78 7.78 11.33
CA GLN A 89 5.66 9.07 10.64
C GLN A 89 4.20 9.54 10.53
N VAL A 90 3.26 8.61 10.38
CA VAL A 90 1.82 8.89 10.40
C VAL A 90 1.40 9.42 11.77
N ALA A 91 1.84 8.78 12.86
CA ALA A 91 1.58 9.25 14.22
C ALA A 91 2.13 10.67 14.48
N ASN A 92 3.17 11.08 13.76
CA ASN A 92 3.77 12.41 13.85
C ASN A 92 3.24 13.40 12.79
N ASN A 93 2.26 13.02 11.97
CA ASN A 93 1.74 13.81 10.84
C ASN A 93 2.82 14.26 9.84
N THR A 94 3.92 13.51 9.71
CA THR A 94 5.03 13.83 8.79
C THR A 94 5.03 12.97 7.53
N TRP A 95 4.18 11.94 7.46
CA TRP A 95 4.18 11.00 6.33
C TRP A 95 3.41 11.47 5.11
N PHE A 96 2.31 12.18 5.32
CA PHE A 96 1.43 12.69 4.27
C PHE A 96 1.54 14.22 4.21
N SER A 97 1.39 14.79 3.01
CA SER A 97 1.26 16.23 2.86
C SER A 97 -0.09 16.70 3.40
N THR A 98 -0.20 17.99 3.79
CA THR A 98 -1.47 18.56 4.28
C THR A 98 -2.65 18.32 3.33
N PRO A 99 -2.52 18.44 1.99
CA PRO A 99 -3.62 18.10 1.08
C PRO A 99 -4.04 16.63 1.17
N LEU A 100 -3.11 15.69 1.34
CA LEU A 100 -3.44 14.26 1.46
C LEU A 100 -4.10 13.92 2.79
N LEU A 101 -3.70 14.58 3.88
CA LEU A 101 -4.37 14.42 5.17
C LEU A 101 -5.83 14.84 5.10
N LYS A 102 -6.13 16.00 4.48
CA LYS A 102 -7.51 16.45 4.26
C LYS A 102 -8.32 15.45 3.45
N GLN A 103 -7.73 14.92 2.38
CA GLN A 103 -8.38 13.90 1.57
C GLN A 103 -8.60 12.58 2.33
N LEU A 104 -7.76 12.24 3.31
CA LEU A 104 -8.00 11.09 4.19
C LEU A 104 -9.17 11.34 5.17
N GLU A 105 -9.26 12.54 5.72
CA GLU A 105 -10.34 12.96 6.62
C GLU A 105 -11.72 12.96 5.95
N GLU A 106 -11.79 13.28 4.66
CA GLU A 106 -13.04 13.25 3.88
C GLU A 106 -13.58 11.83 3.64
N TYR A 107 -12.75 10.80 3.78
CA TYR A 107 -13.09 9.40 3.48
C TYR A 107 -13.01 8.47 4.72
N ALA A 108 -12.74 9.02 5.91
CA ALA A 108 -12.70 8.30 7.19
C ALA A 108 -14.03 8.42 7.94
#